data_AF-A0A7L2ZXF6-F1
#
_entry.id   AF-A0A7L2ZXF6-F1
#
_cell.length_a   1.000
_cell.length_b   1.000
_cell.length_c   1.000
_cell.angle_alpha   90.00
_cell.angle_beta   90.00
_cell.angle_gamma   90.00
#
_symmetry.space_group_name_H-M   'P 1'
#
loop_
_entity.id
_entity.type
_entity.pdbx_description
1 polymer ?
#
loop_
_entity_poly.entity_id
_entity_poly.type
_entity_poly.pdbx_seq_one_letter_code
_entity_poly.pdbx_strand_id
1 'polypeptide(L)' 'SAAGTRRGALGRCAAVALLGLLCDALGLLFLLLGTLAPLSSWDFFVYGGSLLLAFSLLFWVLWYTFNIELPPGELQC' A
#
# COMPACT_ATOMS: atom_id res chain seq x y z
N SER A 1 17.66 -0.23 1.70
CA SER A 1 17.32 -1.38 2.56
C SER A 1 17.12 -0.92 3.99
N ALA A 2 15.90 -0.65 4.42
CA ALA A 2 15.61 -0.27 5.81
C ALA A 2 14.11 -0.48 6.13
N ALA A 3 13.69 -1.73 6.26
CA ALA A 3 12.46 -2.05 6.99
C ALA A 3 12.77 -1.87 8.49
N GLY A 4 12.78 -0.60 8.92
CA GLY A 4 13.09 -0.19 10.28
C GLY A 4 12.01 -0.62 11.27
N THR A 5 12.42 -1.48 12.20
CA THR A 5 12.13 -1.44 13.63
C THR A 5 11.06 -0.44 14.10
N ARG A 6 9.93 -0.92 14.66
CA ARG A 6 9.34 -0.50 15.97
C ARG A 6 8.07 -1.31 16.28
N ARG A 7 8.24 -2.44 16.98
CA ARG A 7 7.17 -3.35 17.46
C ARG A 7 6.39 -2.85 18.69
N GLY A 8 6.46 -1.56 19.05
CA GLY A 8 6.05 -1.12 20.40
C GLY A 8 5.04 0.03 20.52
N ALA A 9 4.80 0.85 19.50
CA ALA A 9 3.99 2.07 19.68
C ALA A 9 3.51 2.70 18.35
N LEU A 10 3.09 1.92 17.36
CA LEU A 10 2.49 2.46 16.14
C LEU A 10 0.99 2.18 16.20
N GLY A 11 0.23 3.28 16.26
CA GLY A 11 -1.19 3.33 16.57
C GLY A 11 -2.06 2.41 15.74
N ARG A 12 -3.30 2.29 16.19
CA ARG A 12 -4.41 1.40 15.80
C ARG A 12 -4.58 1.06 14.30
N CYS A 13 -3.88 1.72 13.40
CA CYS A 13 -3.94 1.50 11.96
C CYS A 13 -2.70 0.86 11.34
N ALA A 14 -1.54 0.70 12.03
CA ALA A 14 -0.22 0.21 11.53
C ALA A 14 -0.28 -0.93 10.50
N ALA A 15 -1.20 -1.87 10.69
CA ALA A 15 -1.44 -3.00 9.79
C ALA A 15 -1.89 -2.58 8.38
N VAL A 16 -2.70 -1.52 8.24
CA VAL A 16 -3.22 -1.05 6.95
C VAL A 16 -2.10 -0.43 6.10
N ALA A 17 -1.18 0.33 6.70
CA ALA A 17 -0.01 0.84 5.99
C ALA A 17 0.93 -0.29 5.57
N LEU A 18 1.14 -1.28 6.45
CA LEU A 18 1.94 -2.45 6.11
C LEU A 18 1.32 -3.24 4.94
N LEU A 19 0.00 -3.44 4.96
CA LEU A 19 -0.72 -4.11 3.88
C LEU A 19 -0.61 -3.33 2.56
N GLY A 20 -0.79 -2.01 2.59
CA GLY A 20 -0.58 -1.14 1.43
C GLY A 20 0.84 -1.28 0.86
N LEU A 21 1.87 -1.25 1.71
CA LEU A 21 3.26 -1.39 1.29
C LEU A 21 3.57 -2.78 0.71
N LEU A 22 2.99 -3.85 1.28
CA LEU A 22 3.12 -5.21 0.75
C LEU A 22 2.41 -5.35 -0.60
N CYS A 23 1.20 -4.80 -0.75
CA CYS A 23 0.47 -4.76 -2.02
C CYS A 23 1.23 -3.97 -3.09
N ASP A 24 1.86 -2.85 -2.73
CA ASP A 24 2.67 -2.04 -3.64
C ASP A 24 3.90 -2.82 -4.14
N ALA A 25 4.65 -3.43 -3.23
CA ALA A 25 5.83 -4.24 -3.57
C ALA A 25 5.46 -5.44 -4.46
N LEU A 26 4.35 -6.12 -4.16
CA LEU A 26 3.83 -7.20 -5.01
C LEU A 26 3.38 -6.65 -6.37
N GLY A 27 2.59 -5.58 -6.42
CA GLY A 27 2.10 -4.98 -7.67
C GLY A 27 3.24 -4.57 -8.62
N LEU A 28 4.28 -3.92 -8.09
CA LEU A 28 5.50 -3.58 -8.81
C LEU A 28 6.23 -4.84 -9.31
N LEU A 29 6.37 -5.88 -8.48
CA LEU A 29 6.99 -7.13 -8.88
C LEU A 29 6.20 -7.81 -10.02
N PHE A 30 4.87 -7.86 -9.94
CA PHE A 30 4.01 -8.43 -10.98
C PHE A 30 4.12 -7.63 -12.29
N LEU A 31 4.15 -6.30 -12.23
CA LEU A 31 4.36 -5.45 -13.41
C LEU A 31 5.75 -5.63 -14.02
N LEU A 32 6.81 -5.69 -13.19
CA LEU A 32 8.18 -5.92 -13.66
C LEU A 32 8.32 -7.30 -14.29
N LEU A 33 7.80 -8.34 -13.64
CA LEU A 33 7.76 -9.69 -14.19
C LEU A 33 6.96 -9.72 -15.49
N GLY A 34 5.79 -9.08 -15.54
CA GLY A 34 4.93 -8.98 -16.71
C GLY A 34 5.34 -7.94 -17.75
N THR A 35 6.48 -7.26 -17.61
CA THR A 35 7.04 -6.39 -18.67
C THR A 35 8.44 -6.81 -19.12
N LEU A 36 9.25 -7.41 -18.23
CA LEU A 36 10.66 -7.73 -18.50
C LEU A 36 10.94 -9.18 -18.88
N ALA A 37 10.13 -10.16 -18.46
CA ALA A 37 10.36 -11.54 -18.87
C ALA A 37 9.76 -11.84 -20.28
N PRO A 38 9.86 -13.08 -20.79
CA PRO A 38 9.07 -13.57 -21.93
C PRO A 38 8.32 -14.90 -21.59
N LEU A 39 7.05 -14.81 -21.21
CA LEU A 39 6.15 -15.73 -20.51
C LEU A 39 4.85 -15.70 -21.33
N SER A 40 4.34 -16.79 -21.85
CA SER A 40 3.17 -16.72 -22.74
C SER A 40 1.90 -16.02 -22.16
N SER A 41 1.86 -15.71 -20.86
CA SER A 41 0.75 -15.10 -20.11
C SER A 41 1.08 -13.70 -19.52
N TRP A 42 1.79 -12.85 -20.25
CA TRP A 42 2.11 -11.45 -19.86
C TRP A 42 0.90 -10.67 -19.33
N ASP A 43 -0.23 -10.84 -19.98
CA ASP A 43 -1.48 -10.12 -19.69
C ASP A 43 -1.91 -10.29 -18.23
N PHE A 44 -1.90 -11.52 -17.72
CA PHE A 44 -2.32 -11.79 -16.33
C PHE A 44 -1.43 -11.10 -15.30
N PHE A 45 -0.11 -11.03 -15.55
CA PHE A 45 0.84 -10.37 -14.66
C PHE A 45 0.67 -8.85 -14.70
N VAL A 46 0.47 -8.27 -15.88
CA VAL A 46 0.26 -6.82 -16.03
C VAL A 46 -1.08 -6.39 -15.42
N TYR A 47 -2.17 -7.06 -15.77
CA TYR A 47 -3.49 -6.75 -15.21
C TYR A 47 -3.54 -6.99 -13.70
N GLY A 48 -3.00 -8.12 -13.22
CA GLY A 48 -2.91 -8.43 -11.80
C GLY A 48 -2.07 -7.42 -11.01
N GLY A 49 -0.92 -7.02 -11.55
CA GLY A 49 -0.05 -6.00 -10.93
C GLY A 49 -0.71 -4.62 -10.86
N SER A 50 -1.39 -4.19 -11.94
CA SER A 50 -2.14 -2.93 -11.96
C SER A 50 -3.29 -2.92 -10.95
N LEU A 51 -4.01 -4.03 -10.81
CA LEU A 51 -5.10 -4.18 -9.85
C LEU A 51 -4.59 -4.14 -8.40
N LEU A 52 -3.45 -4.78 -8.12
CA LEU A 52 -2.76 -4.72 -6.83
C LEU A 52 -2.34 -3.28 -6.46
N LEU A 53 -1.80 -2.51 -7.42
CA LEU A 53 -1.49 -1.10 -7.20
C LEU A 53 -2.74 -0.26 -6.93
N ALA A 54 -3.84 -0.51 -7.65
CA ALA A 54 -5.11 0.18 -7.40
C ALA A 54 -5.64 -0.10 -5.98
N PHE A 55 -5.59 -1.36 -5.53
CA PHE A 55 -5.94 -1.69 -4.16
C PHE A 55 -4.99 -1.08 -3.13
N SER A 56 -3.68 -0.98 -3.41
CA SER A 56 -2.70 -0.31 -2.55
C SER A 56 -3.09 1.15 -2.28
N LEU A 57 -3.49 1.90 -3.33
CA LEU A 57 -3.96 3.28 -3.20
C LEU A 57 -5.18 3.39 -2.29
N LEU A 58 -6.12 2.44 -2.37
CA LEU A 58 -7.28 2.41 -1.49
C LEU A 58 -6.87 2.23 -0.01
N PHE A 59 -5.95 1.31 0.27
CA PHE A 59 -5.42 1.12 1.62
C PHE A 59 -4.67 2.35 2.14
N TRP A 60 -3.94 3.05 1.27
CA TRP A 60 -3.28 4.30 1.60
C TRP A 60 -4.27 5.41 1.95
N VAL A 61 -5.34 5.59 1.17
CA VAL A 61 -6.40 6.57 1.45
C VAL A 61 -7.13 6.27 2.76
N LEU A 62 -7.43 4.98 3.01
CA LEU A 62 -8.03 4.54 4.28
C LEU A 62 -7.08 4.80 5.44
N TRP A 63 -5.80 4.44 5.30
CA TRP A 63 -4.78 4.76 6.31
C TRP A 63 -4.76 6.25 6.61
N TYR A 64 -4.65 7.11 5.61
CA TYR A 64 -4.63 8.56 5.80
C TYR A 64 -5.90 9.04 6.50
N THR A 65 -7.07 8.62 6.04
CA THR A 65 -8.37 8.98 6.66
C THR A 65 -8.45 8.61 8.14
N PHE A 66 -7.97 7.41 8.51
CA PHE A 66 -7.98 6.95 9.90
C PHE A 66 -6.79 7.45 10.75
N ASN A 67 -5.70 7.86 10.11
CA ASN A 67 -4.49 8.35 10.77
C ASN A 67 -4.47 9.87 10.95
N ILE A 68 -5.35 10.62 10.27
CA ILE A 68 -5.58 12.04 10.56
C ILE A 68 -6.29 12.13 11.92
N GLU A 69 -5.50 12.19 12.98
CA GLU A 69 -5.95 12.70 14.26
C GLU A 69 -6.33 14.16 14.04
N LEU A 70 -7.64 14.45 13.97
CA LEU A 70 -8.11 15.84 14.02
C LEU A 70 -7.52 16.43 15.31
N PRO A 71 -6.67 17.48 15.24
CA PRO A 71 -6.28 18.18 16.45
C PRO A 71 -7.57 18.66 17.13
N PRO A 72 -7.79 18.36 18.42
CA PRO A 72 -9.02 18.73 19.13
C PRO A 72 -9.18 20.25 19.38
N GLY A 73 -8.54 21.09 18.57
CA GLY A 73 -8.43 22.54 18.74
C GLY A 73 -9.17 23.42 17.72
N GLU A 74 -9.61 22.89 16.57
CA GLU A 74 -10.31 23.68 15.53
C GLU A 74 -11.80 23.32 15.46
N LEU A 75 -12.42 23.19 16.63
CA LEU A 75 -13.87 23.33 16.84
C LEU A 75 -14.09 24.62 17.63
N GLN A 76 -13.71 25.76 17.07
CA GLN A 76 -14.11 27.07 17.57
C GLN A 76 -15.21 27.59 16.64
N CYS A 77 -16.37 27.87 17.23
CA CYS A 77 -17.53 28.52 16.61
C CYS A 77 -17.19 29.91 16.05
#